data_AF-A0A7C7RX17-F1
#
_entry.id   AF-A0A7C7RX17-F1
#
_cell.length_a   1.000
_cell.length_b   1.000
_cell.length_c   1.000
_cell.angle_alpha   90.00
_cell.angle_beta   90.00
_cell.angle_gamma   90.00
#
_symmetry.space_group_name_H-M   'P 1'
#
loop_
_entity.id
_entity.type
_entity.pdbx_description
1 polymer ?
#
loop_
_entity_poly.entity_id
_entity_poly.type
_entity_poly.pdbx_seq_one_letter_code
_entity_poly.pdbx_strand_id
1 'polypeptide(L)'
;MGGAKLPPPLIMRIPAEWRSKQYWWDTGQAYLYLLPALIILGIFVFYPFFNAFNLSFHKVYVVKRVGGQLIPFYMEFVGLDNFTRLFGDRLFIRALKQTSLY
;
A
#
# COMPACT_ATOMS: atom_id res chain seq x y z
N MET A 1 -52.63 30.47 21.02
CA MET A 1 -51.86 29.86 19.92
C MET A 1 -50.48 30.50 19.87
N GLY A 2 -49.51 29.94 20.61
CA GLY A 2 -48.13 30.44 20.65
C GLY A 2 -47.30 29.72 19.59
N GLY A 3 -46.91 30.43 18.54
CA GLY A 3 -46.02 29.90 17.50
C GLY A 3 -44.59 29.82 18.04
N ALA A 4 -44.13 28.61 18.35
CA ALA A 4 -42.73 28.36 18.66
C ALA A 4 -41.88 28.70 17.42
N LYS A 5 -41.03 29.73 17.53
CA LYS A 5 -40.05 30.05 16.49
C LYS A 5 -39.00 28.94 16.46
N LEU A 6 -38.99 28.16 15.38
CA LEU A 6 -37.95 27.17 15.12
C LEU A 6 -36.59 27.89 14.97
N PRO A 7 -35.50 27.33 15.52
CA PRO A 7 -34.16 27.89 15.31
C PRO A 7 -33.78 27.81 13.82
N PRO A 8 -33.05 28.80 13.29
CA PRO A 8 -32.65 28.82 11.89
C PRO A 8 -31.76 27.60 11.56
N PRO A 9 -31.82 27.08 10.31
CA PRO A 9 -31.03 25.93 9.92
C PRO A 9 -29.53 26.26 9.98
N LEU A 10 -28.74 25.35 10.56
CA LEU A 10 -27.27 25.41 10.56
C LEU A 10 -26.76 25.23 9.14
N ILE A 11 -26.60 26.34 8.42
CA ILE A 11 -25.86 26.37 7.16
C ILE A 11 -24.38 26.16 7.53
N MET A 12 -23.82 25.01 7.15
CA MET A 12 -22.39 24.76 7.26
C MET A 12 -21.65 25.74 6.33
N ARG A 13 -21.29 26.91 6.86
CA ARG A 13 -20.50 27.92 6.15
C ARG A 13 -19.05 27.46 6.19
N ILE A 14 -18.47 27.17 5.02
CA ILE A 14 -17.04 26.87 4.91
C ILE A 14 -16.27 28.08 5.48
N PRO A 15 -15.39 27.88 6.47
CA PRO A 15 -14.69 28.99 7.13
C PRO A 15 -13.85 29.79 6.12
N ALA A 16 -13.94 31.12 6.15
CA ALA A 16 -13.28 31.98 5.16
C ALA A 16 -11.74 31.85 5.19
N GLU A 17 -11.18 31.38 6.31
CA GLU A 17 -9.74 31.13 6.49
C GLU A 17 -9.15 30.10 5.51
N TRP A 18 -9.93 29.16 4.99
CA TRP A 18 -9.48 28.13 4.03
C TRP A 18 -9.13 28.71 2.65
N ARG A 19 -9.54 29.96 2.37
CA ARG A 19 -9.20 30.69 1.14
C ARG A 19 -7.93 31.53 1.26
N SER A 20 -7.33 31.65 2.45
CA SER A 20 -6.15 32.48 2.62
C SER A 20 -4.91 31.77 2.08
N LYS A 21 -4.02 32.54 1.42
CA LYS A 21 -2.72 32.05 0.98
C LYS A 21 -1.92 31.48 2.17
N GLN A 22 -2.09 32.08 3.35
CA GLN A 22 -1.43 31.67 4.59
C GLN A 22 -1.81 30.26 5.06
N TYR A 23 -3.11 29.90 5.01
CA TYR A 23 -3.59 28.57 5.39
C TYR A 23 -2.90 27.44 4.62
N TRP A 24 -2.64 27.65 3.32
CA TRP A 24 -1.92 26.68 2.49
C TRP A 24 -0.43 26.57 2.84
N TRP A 25 0.21 27.65 3.29
CA TRP A 25 1.59 27.61 3.80
C TRP A 25 1.68 26.86 5.12
N ASP A 26 0.78 27.13 6.05
CA ASP A 26 0.75 26.47 7.36
C ASP A 26 0.48 24.97 7.20
N THR A 27 -0.43 24.60 6.29
CA THR A 27 -0.68 23.21 5.91
C THR A 27 0.55 22.56 5.28
N GLY A 28 1.23 23.25 4.37
CA GLY A 28 2.47 22.76 3.74
C GLY A 28 3.59 22.51 4.77
N GLN A 29 3.74 23.40 5.76
CA GLN A 29 4.69 23.22 6.86
C GLN A 29 4.35 22.02 7.73
N ALA A 30 3.06 21.80 8.03
CA ALA A 30 2.61 20.61 8.75
C ALA A 30 3.00 19.31 8.03
N TYR A 31 2.83 19.25 6.71
CA TYR A 31 3.27 18.10 5.91
C TYR A 31 4.79 17.95 5.85
N LEU A 32 5.55 19.05 5.88
CA LEU A 32 7.01 19.00 5.94
C LEU A 32 7.50 18.34 7.23
N TYR A 33 6.82 18.58 8.36
CA TYR A 33 7.10 17.88 9.62
C TYR A 33 6.74 16.39 9.58
N LEU A 34 5.72 16.01 8.80
CA LEU A 34 5.35 14.60 8.58
C LEU A 34 6.27 13.89 7.57
N LEU A 35 6.91 14.65 6.68
CA LEU A 35 7.77 14.13 5.62
C LEU A 35 8.82 13.11 6.10
N PRO A 36 9.59 13.33 7.19
CA PRO A 36 10.57 12.33 7.65
C PRO A 36 9.92 10.99 8.01
N ALA A 37 8.74 11.01 8.65
CA ALA A 37 8.01 9.77 8.95
C ALA A 37 7.53 9.07 7.66
N LEU A 38 7.03 9.86 6.69
CA LEU A 38 6.59 9.34 5.40
C LEU A 38 7.75 8.75 4.59
N ILE A 39 8.93 9.35 4.63
CA ILE A 39 10.14 8.83 3.97
C ILE A 39 10.52 7.48 4.57
N ILE A 40 10.56 7.38 5.90
CA ILE A 40 10.87 6.12 6.60
C ILE A 40 9.84 5.05 6.21
N LEU A 41 8.54 5.38 6.23
CA LEU A 41 7.48 4.48 5.81
C LEU A 41 7.63 4.06 4.33
N GLY A 42 7.98 5.01 3.47
CA GLY A 42 8.30 4.79 2.06
C GLY A 42 9.39 3.75 1.85
N ILE A 43 10.52 3.90 2.55
CA ILE A 43 11.70 3.06 2.38
C ILE A 43 11.54 1.69 3.04
N PHE A 44 10.98 1.63 4.25
CA PHE A 44 10.98 0.40 5.04
C PHE A 44 9.69 -0.41 4.93
N VAL A 45 8.59 0.18 4.48
CA VAL A 45 7.31 -0.53 4.35
C VAL A 45 6.90 -0.62 2.89
N PHE A 46 6.76 0.51 2.21
CA PHE A 46 6.23 0.51 0.85
C PHE A 46 7.22 -0.08 -0.16
N TYR A 47 8.50 0.29 -0.10
CA TYR A 47 9.51 -0.26 -1.00
C TYR A 47 9.60 -1.80 -0.93
N PRO A 48 9.78 -2.45 0.24
CA PRO A 48 9.82 -3.91 0.29
C PRO A 48 8.48 -4.56 -0.06
N PHE A 49 7.35 -3.91 0.21
CA PHE A 49 6.03 -4.39 -0.21
C PHE A 49 5.91 -4.50 -1.74
N PHE A 50 6.22 -3.42 -2.46
CA PHE A 50 6.20 -3.43 -3.93
C PHE A 50 7.26 -4.34 -4.52
N ASN A 51 8.44 -4.42 -3.88
CA ASN A 51 9.47 -5.36 -4.29
C ASN A 51 8.97 -6.81 -4.15
N ALA A 52 8.38 -7.19 -3.02
CA ALA A 52 7.81 -8.52 -2.82
C ALA A 52 6.73 -8.84 -3.85
N PHE A 53 5.88 -7.87 -4.18
CA PHE A 53 4.92 -8.00 -5.27
C PHE A 53 5.61 -8.27 -6.61
N ASN A 54 6.66 -7.51 -6.96
CA ASN A 54 7.44 -7.75 -8.18
C ASN A 54 8.11 -9.15 -8.17
N LEU A 55 8.67 -9.57 -7.04
CA LEU A 55 9.26 -10.91 -6.88
C LEU A 55 8.25 -12.03 -7.14
N SER A 56 6.97 -11.83 -6.83
CA SER A 56 5.94 -12.87 -7.04
C SER A 56 5.76 -13.25 -8.52
N PHE A 57 6.08 -12.35 -9.45
CA PHE A 57 6.07 -12.61 -10.91
C PHE A 57 7.38 -13.21 -11.43
N HIS A 58 8.38 -13.36 -10.55
CA HIS A 58 9.68 -13.90 -10.89
C HIS A 58 9.91 -15.23 -10.19
N LYS A 59 10.63 -16.13 -10.84
CA LYS A 59 11.23 -17.29 -10.20
C LYS A 59 12.60 -16.89 -9.69
N VAL A 60 12.69 -16.74 -8.37
CA VAL A 60 13.89 -16.25 -7.70
C VAL A 60 14.76 -17.42 -7.26
N TYR A 61 16.04 -17.36 -7.61
CA TYR A 61 17.04 -18.35 -7.26
C TYR A 61 18.12 -17.69 -6.41
N VAL A 62 18.44 -18.29 -5.26
CA VAL A 62 19.55 -17.82 -4.41
C VAL A 62 20.87 -17.90 -5.17
N VAL A 63 21.08 -19.02 -5.89
CA VAL A 63 22.19 -19.21 -6.84
C VAL A 63 21.68 -20.02 -8.03
N LYS A 64 21.97 -19.57 -9.26
CA LYS A 64 21.62 -20.29 -10.49
C LYS A 64 22.83 -20.40 -11.40
N ARG A 65 23.05 -21.57 -12.01
CA ARG A 65 24.06 -21.74 -13.06
C ARG A 65 23.48 -21.33 -14.41
N VAL A 66 24.11 -20.36 -15.08
CA VAL A 66 23.73 -19.89 -16.42
C VAL A 66 24.99 -19.78 -17.26
N GLY A 67 25.04 -20.44 -18.42
CA GLY A 67 26.23 -20.43 -19.29
C GLY A 67 27.51 -20.97 -18.63
N GLY A 68 27.39 -21.87 -17.66
CA GLY A 68 28.53 -22.42 -16.90
C GLY A 68 28.97 -21.57 -15.70
N GLN A 69 28.47 -20.33 -15.55
CA GLN A 69 28.79 -19.44 -14.43
C GLN A 69 27.71 -19.52 -13.34
N LEU A 70 28.12 -19.38 -12.07
CA LEU A 70 27.22 -19.29 -10.93
C LEU A 70 26.83 -17.83 -10.69
N ILE A 71 25.55 -17.53 -10.83
CA ILE A 71 25.02 -16.17 -10.65
C ILE A 71 24.21 -16.15 -9.34
N PRO A 72 24.58 -15.33 -8.36
CA PRO A 72 23.79 -15.13 -7.14
C PRO A 72 22.55 -14.27 -7.43
N PHE A 73 21.47 -14.49 -6.67
CA PHE A 73 20.21 -13.74 -6.74
C PHE A 73 19.64 -13.61 -8.16
N TYR A 74 19.64 -14.72 -8.91
CA TYR A 74 19.12 -14.73 -10.26
C TYR A 74 17.58 -14.70 -10.25
N MET A 75 17.00 -13.76 -11.00
CA MET A 75 15.55 -13.62 -11.15
C MET A 75 15.15 -13.93 -12.59
N GLU A 76 14.21 -14.86 -12.76
CA GLU A 76 13.64 -15.20 -14.06
C GLU A 76 12.20 -14.71 -14.11
N PHE A 77 11.85 -13.84 -15.06
CA PHE A 77 10.46 -13.39 -15.18
C PHE A 77 9.60 -14.53 -15.74
N VAL A 78 8.57 -14.93 -14.98
CA VAL A 78 7.67 -16.03 -15.32
C VAL A 78 6.20 -15.58 -15.38
N GLY A 79 5.94 -14.28 -15.22
CA GLY A 79 4.59 -13.74 -15.24
C GLY A 79 3.70 -14.35 -14.16
N LEU A 80 2.60 -14.98 -14.57
CA LEU A 80 1.61 -15.54 -13.65
C LEU A 80 1.80 -17.02 -13.29
N ASP A 81 2.86 -17.67 -13.80
CA ASP A 81 3.08 -19.11 -13.61
C ASP A 81 3.19 -19.54 -12.14
N ASN A 82 3.78 -18.69 -11.30
CA ASN A 82 3.85 -18.96 -9.86
C ASN A 82 2.45 -19.05 -9.24
N PHE A 83 1.53 -18.17 -9.67
CA PHE A 83 0.16 -18.14 -9.15
C PHE A 83 -0.66 -19.33 -9.66
N THR A 84 -0.57 -19.65 -10.96
CA THR A 84 -1.29 -20.80 -11.53
C THR A 84 -0.87 -22.11 -10.85
N ARG A 85 0.44 -22.27 -10.59
CA ARG A 85 0.98 -23.38 -9.82
C ARG A 85 0.48 -23.41 -8.37
N LEU A 86 0.46 -22.28 -7.69
CA LEU A 86 0.04 -22.17 -6.29
C LEU A 86 -1.44 -22.53 -6.12
N PHE A 87 -2.32 -22.00 -6.97
CA PHE A 87 -3.74 -22.30 -6.93
C PHE A 87 -4.08 -23.71 -7.43
N GLY A 88 -3.20 -24.36 -8.19
CA GLY A 88 -3.31 -25.77 -8.53
C GLY A 88 -2.92 -26.73 -7.39
N ASP A 89 -2.24 -26.23 -6.35
CA ASP A 89 -1.74 -27.05 -5.25
C ASP A 89 -2.84 -27.35 -4.21
N ARG A 90 -3.20 -28.63 -4.10
CA ARG A 90 -4.21 -29.12 -3.16
C ARG A 90 -3.84 -28.86 -1.70
N LEU A 91 -2.54 -28.90 -1.35
CA LEU A 91 -2.07 -28.62 0.00
C LEU A 91 -2.23 -27.14 0.32
N PHE A 92 -1.86 -26.26 -0.62
CA PHE A 92 -2.04 -24.82 -0.45
C PHE A 92 -3.51 -24.46 -0.23
N ILE A 93 -4.42 -24.97 -1.07
CA ILE A 93 -5.86 -24.68 -0.93
C ILE A 93 -6.40 -25.22 0.40
N ARG A 94 -5.96 -26.40 0.84
CA ARG A 94 -6.36 -26.96 2.14
C ARG A 94 -5.88 -26.08 3.29
N ALA A 95 -4.61 -25.66 3.28
CA ALA A 95 -4.06 -24.77 4.29
C ALA A 95 -4.81 -23.43 4.32
N LEU A 96 -5.07 -22.83 3.16
CA LEU A 96 -5.82 -21.58 3.04
C LEU A 96 -7.23 -21.69 3.63
N LYS A 97 -7.92 -22.80 3.37
CA LYS A 97 -9.25 -23.07 3.94
C LYS A 97 -9.19 -23.21 5.45
N GLN A 98 -8.19 -23.93 5.98
CA GLN A 98 -8.03 -24.09 7.42
C GLN A 98 -7.79 -22.74 8.11
N THR A 99 -6.87 -21.92 7.59
CA THR A 99 -6.59 -20.57 8.11
C THR A 99 -7.78 -19.62 8.01
N SER A 100 -8.69 -19.83 7.05
CA SER A 100 -9.89 -18.98 6.92
C SER A 100 -11.04 -19.42 7.83
N LEU A 101 -11.02 -20.67 8.29
CA LEU A 101 -12.07 -21.25 9.13
C LEU A 101 -11.75 -21.20 10.62
N TYR A 102 -10.46 -21.28 10.97
CA TYR A 102 -9.95 -21.02 12.32
C TYR A 102 -9.93 -19.53 12.61
#